data_AF-A0A7Y2Q1W7-F1
#
_entry.id   AF-A0A7Y2Q1W7-F1
#
_cell.length_a   1.000
_cell.length_b   1.000
_cell.length_c   1.000
_cell.angle_alpha   90.00
_cell.angle_beta   90.00
_cell.angle_gamma   90.00
#
_symmetry.space_group_name_H-M   'P 1'
#
loop_
_entity.id
_entity.type
_entity.pdbx_description
1 polymer ?
#
loop_
_entity_poly.entity_id
_entity_poly.type
_entity_poly.pdbx_seq_one_letter_code
_entity_poly.pdbx_strand_id
1 'polypeptide(L)'
;MAAAPEAGWYDDGTGTQRWWDGSRWTEHYADLRERDIELRSDAVATAPTAPGWYDDGRGRQRWWDGARWTEASRFSGEEQTLGGLVVDGRWIHFGTLSRPIAGARASHASGAELLARGRLSGPAVSRTLFGASGPIPPRLLKRIVVPHAGFVVVDVAGLVWLAMVPPGQDAQARSFVTWINNVSDHYRYR
;
A
#
# COMPACT_ATOMS: atom_id res chain seq x y z
N MET A 1 32.29 -0.25 20.19
CA MET A 1 31.71 -1.57 20.54
C MET A 1 30.75 -1.93 19.42
N ALA A 2 31.01 -3.01 18.67
CA ALA A 2 30.13 -3.43 17.58
C ALA A 2 28.84 -4.00 18.17
N ALA A 3 27.68 -3.49 17.74
CA ALA A 3 26.38 -4.01 18.16
C ALA A 3 26.20 -5.42 17.60
N ALA A 4 25.75 -6.36 18.45
CA ALA A 4 25.41 -7.70 18.00
C ALA A 4 24.23 -7.64 17.01
N PRO A 5 24.22 -8.49 15.96
CA PRO A 5 23.14 -8.51 14.99
C PRO A 5 21.82 -8.89 15.65
N GLU A 6 20.77 -8.15 15.31
CA GLU A 6 19.39 -8.38 15.78
C GLU A 6 18.83 -9.70 15.22
N ALA A 7 17.86 -10.29 15.91
CA ALA A 7 17.26 -11.55 15.44
C ALA A 7 16.58 -11.33 14.08
N GLY A 8 16.87 -12.19 13.10
CA GLY A 8 16.50 -11.93 11.71
C GLY A 8 16.93 -13.03 10.74
N TRP A 9 16.41 -12.96 9.53
CA TRP A 9 16.84 -13.79 8.40
C TRP A 9 18.05 -13.14 7.74
N TYR A 10 19.15 -13.88 7.69
CA TYR A 10 20.39 -13.42 7.07
C TYR A 10 20.83 -14.41 6.01
N ASP A 11 21.44 -13.91 4.95
CA ASP A 11 22.01 -14.71 3.88
C ASP A 11 23.16 -15.57 4.42
N ASP A 12 23.11 -16.89 4.17
CA ASP A 12 24.18 -17.80 4.57
C ASP A 12 25.28 -17.95 3.50
N GLY A 13 25.18 -17.21 2.40
CA GLY A 13 26.14 -17.19 1.31
C GLY A 13 25.97 -18.33 0.31
N THR A 14 25.01 -19.23 0.52
CA THR A 14 24.75 -20.38 -0.36
C THR A 14 23.45 -20.25 -1.16
N GLY A 15 22.78 -19.08 -1.09
CA GLY A 15 21.51 -18.80 -1.77
C GLY A 15 20.27 -19.13 -0.92
N THR A 16 20.49 -19.47 0.35
CA THR A 16 19.48 -19.68 1.39
C THR A 16 19.64 -18.61 2.47
N GLN A 17 18.53 -18.20 3.10
CA GLN A 17 18.59 -17.39 4.31
C GLN A 17 18.50 -18.31 5.52
N ARG A 18 19.31 -18.04 6.55
CA ARG A 18 19.27 -18.76 7.81
C ARG A 18 18.82 -17.83 8.93
N TRP A 19 18.03 -18.34 9.87
CA TRP A 19 17.51 -17.54 10.96
C TRP A 19 18.53 -17.43 12.11
N TRP A 20 18.89 -16.20 12.46
CA TRP A 20 19.64 -15.84 13.66
C TRP A 20 18.67 -15.45 14.77
N ASP A 21 18.77 -16.08 15.94
CA ASP A 21 17.86 -15.82 17.07
C ASP A 21 18.32 -14.67 17.99
N GLY A 22 19.40 -13.97 17.64
CA GLY A 22 20.04 -12.95 18.47
C GLY A 22 21.21 -13.47 19.30
N SER A 23 21.41 -14.80 19.38
CA SER A 23 22.52 -15.44 20.12
C SER A 23 23.22 -16.55 19.34
N ARG A 24 22.51 -17.28 18.48
CA ARG A 24 23.06 -18.34 17.61
C ARG A 24 22.24 -18.50 16.31
N TRP A 25 22.85 -19.16 15.33
CA TRP A 25 22.16 -19.61 14.13
C TRP A 25 21.30 -20.82 14.46
N THR A 26 20.04 -20.80 14.03
CA THR A 26 19.09 -21.91 14.23
C THR A 26 19.13 -22.87 13.05
N GLU A 27 18.38 -23.98 13.08
CA GLU A 27 18.27 -24.90 11.93
C GLU A 27 17.23 -24.45 10.89
N HIS A 28 16.55 -23.33 11.12
CA HIS A 28 15.60 -22.77 10.17
C HIS A 28 16.35 -22.09 9.02
N TYR A 29 16.09 -22.55 7.80
CA TYR A 29 16.56 -21.94 6.56
C TYR A 29 15.39 -21.72 5.59
N ALA A 30 15.46 -20.64 4.81
CA ALA A 30 14.55 -20.33 3.72
C ALA A 30 15.33 -20.42 2.41
N ASP A 31 14.94 -21.35 1.54
CA ASP A 31 15.51 -21.45 0.20
C ASP A 31 14.86 -20.44 -0.73
N LEU A 32 15.67 -19.50 -1.22
CA LEU A 32 15.21 -18.42 -2.09
C LEU A 32 15.29 -18.80 -3.59
N ARG A 33 15.72 -20.03 -3.91
CA ARG A 33 15.93 -20.49 -5.29
C ARG A 33 14.72 -21.19 -5.90
N GLU A 34 13.77 -21.65 -5.10
CA GLU A 34 12.52 -22.24 -5.58
C GLU A 34 11.35 -21.25 -5.47
N ARG A 35 10.52 -21.20 -6.51
CA ARG A 35 9.43 -20.21 -6.67
C ARG A 35 8.25 -20.39 -5.70
N ASP A 36 8.30 -21.41 -4.83
CA ASP A 36 7.37 -21.64 -3.74
C ASP A 36 8.17 -21.68 -2.42
N ILE A 37 8.03 -20.63 -1.59
CA ILE A 37 8.66 -20.59 -0.26
C ILE A 37 7.93 -21.59 0.65
N GLU A 38 8.43 -22.82 0.74
CA GLU A 38 7.88 -23.85 1.63
C GLU A 38 8.40 -23.63 3.07
N LEU A 39 7.62 -22.93 3.89
CA LEU A 39 7.95 -22.70 5.31
C LEU A 39 7.64 -23.97 6.12
N ARG A 40 8.65 -24.81 6.39
CA ARG A 40 8.48 -25.99 7.26
C ARG A 40 8.58 -25.60 8.73
N SER A 41 7.44 -25.60 9.42
CA SER A 41 7.32 -25.27 10.84
C SER A 41 6.63 -26.41 11.61
N ASP A 42 7.41 -27.39 12.04
CA ASP A 42 6.92 -28.40 12.99
C ASP A 42 7.29 -27.97 14.42
N ALA A 43 6.26 -27.68 15.22
CA ALA A 43 6.19 -27.63 16.69
C ALA A 43 6.27 -26.27 17.45
N VAL A 44 5.14 -26.01 18.14
CA VAL A 44 4.94 -25.56 19.54
C VAL A 44 5.56 -24.24 20.06
N ALA A 45 4.64 -23.29 20.26
CA ALA A 45 4.56 -22.20 21.24
C ALA A 45 5.86 -21.62 21.82
N THR A 46 6.19 -20.38 21.47
CA THR A 46 7.25 -19.62 22.15
C THR A 46 6.89 -18.13 22.27
N ALA A 47 6.93 -17.66 23.53
CA ALA A 47 6.82 -16.29 24.05
C ALA A 47 5.58 -15.44 23.65
N PRO A 48 4.91 -14.77 24.60
CA PRO A 48 3.84 -13.84 24.25
C PRO A 48 4.43 -12.69 23.43
N THR A 49 3.94 -12.51 22.20
CA THR A 49 4.27 -11.38 21.33
C THR A 49 4.15 -10.09 22.13
N ALA A 50 5.23 -9.31 22.20
CA ALA A 50 5.23 -8.07 22.98
C ALA A 50 4.23 -7.06 22.37
N PRO A 51 3.53 -6.26 23.19
CA PRO A 51 2.66 -5.21 22.67
C PRO A 51 3.44 -4.29 21.72
N GLY A 52 2.87 -3.97 20.56
CA GLY A 52 3.59 -3.23 19.54
C GLY A 52 2.86 -3.11 18.21
N TRP A 53 3.45 -2.34 17.29
CA TRP A 53 2.97 -2.21 15.92
C TRP A 53 3.65 -3.24 15.03
N TYR A 54 2.86 -4.00 14.30
CA TYR A 54 3.34 -5.06 13.41
C TYR A 54 2.66 -4.98 12.06
N ASP A 55 3.37 -5.37 11.00
CA ASP A 55 2.83 -5.41 9.63
C ASP A 55 1.58 -6.31 9.55
N ASP A 56 0.51 -5.81 8.93
CA ASP A 56 -0.75 -6.52 8.72
C ASP A 56 -0.76 -7.35 7.41
N GLY A 57 0.36 -7.39 6.70
CA GLY A 57 0.55 -8.04 5.41
C GLY A 57 -0.08 -7.27 4.23
N ARG A 58 -0.59 -6.05 4.47
CA ARG A 58 -1.32 -5.23 3.48
C ARG A 58 -0.74 -3.81 3.38
N GLY A 59 0.49 -3.62 3.83
CA GLY A 59 1.17 -2.32 3.85
C GLY A 59 0.69 -1.39 4.95
N ARG A 60 0.04 -1.93 5.99
CA ARG A 60 -0.29 -1.19 7.21
C ARG A 60 0.33 -1.91 8.41
N GLN A 61 0.52 -1.18 9.50
CA GLN A 61 0.80 -1.76 10.78
C GLN A 61 -0.48 -1.80 11.62
N ARG A 62 -0.71 -2.91 12.33
CA ARG A 62 -1.79 -3.05 13.30
C ARG A 62 -1.18 -3.16 14.71
N TRP A 63 -1.89 -2.63 15.70
CA TRP A 63 -1.43 -2.71 17.08
C TRP A 63 -1.82 -4.05 17.70
N TRP A 64 -0.82 -4.75 18.25
CA TRP A 64 -0.97 -5.89 19.13
C TRP A 64 -0.84 -5.41 20.58
N ASP A 65 -1.79 -5.76 21.45
CA ASP A 65 -1.80 -5.30 22.85
C ASP A 65 -1.12 -6.27 23.83
N GLY A 66 -0.51 -7.35 23.35
CA GLY A 66 0.06 -8.43 24.16
C GLY A 66 -0.84 -9.68 24.23
N ALA A 67 -2.13 -9.56 23.91
CA ALA A 67 -3.08 -10.67 23.94
C ALA A 67 -3.95 -10.75 22.67
N ARG A 68 -4.22 -9.62 22.01
CA ARG A 68 -5.03 -9.54 20.78
C ARG A 68 -4.62 -8.37 19.90
N TRP A 69 -5.02 -8.46 18.63
CA TRP A 69 -4.97 -7.32 17.71
C TRP A 69 -6.11 -6.33 18.02
N THR A 70 -5.79 -5.06 18.21
CA THR A 70 -6.80 -4.00 18.42
C THR A 70 -7.30 -3.46 17.08
N GLU A 71 -8.23 -2.51 17.09
CA GLU A 71 -8.65 -1.81 15.86
C GLU A 71 -7.66 -0.72 15.43
N ALA A 72 -6.65 -0.42 16.25
CA ALA A 72 -5.67 0.59 15.91
C ALA A 72 -4.80 0.11 14.75
N SER A 73 -4.79 0.89 13.66
CA SER A 73 -4.00 0.67 12.46
C SER A 73 -3.29 1.97 12.06
N ARG A 74 -2.04 1.87 11.60
CA ARG A 74 -1.27 2.99 11.02
C ARG A 74 -0.56 2.55 9.74
N PHE A 75 -0.05 3.47 8.94
CA PHE A 75 0.81 3.14 7.79
C PHE A 75 2.27 2.95 8.26
N SER A 76 3.07 2.21 7.50
CA SER A 76 4.39 1.70 7.88
C SER A 76 5.61 2.62 7.66
N GLY A 77 5.50 3.80 7.02
CA GLY A 77 6.65 4.65 6.65
C GLY A 77 6.39 6.15 6.44
N GLU A 78 7.25 6.84 5.66
CA GLU A 78 7.16 8.28 5.33
C GLU A 78 5.86 8.58 4.57
N GLU A 79 4.86 9.04 5.33
CA GLU A 79 3.51 9.31 4.84
C GLU A 79 3.48 10.53 3.92
N GLN A 80 3.33 10.31 2.61
CA GLN A 80 2.84 11.36 1.71
C GLN A 80 1.35 11.17 1.45
N THR A 81 0.57 12.20 1.79
CA THR A 81 -0.89 12.17 1.73
C THR A 81 -1.45 13.29 0.86
N LEU A 82 -2.46 12.97 0.05
CA LEU A 82 -3.23 13.96 -0.70
C LEU A 82 -4.66 13.47 -0.93
N GLY A 83 -5.65 14.23 -0.47
CA GLY A 83 -7.06 13.91 -0.74
C GLY A 83 -7.49 12.53 -0.24
N GLY A 84 -6.81 12.00 0.78
CA GLY A 84 -7.04 10.66 1.34
C GLY A 84 -6.27 9.53 0.65
N LEU A 85 -5.50 9.81 -0.41
CA LEU A 85 -4.51 8.88 -0.94
C LEU A 85 -3.28 8.89 -0.05
N VAL A 86 -2.82 7.72 0.34
CA VAL A 86 -1.58 7.54 1.11
C VAL A 86 -0.69 6.58 0.34
N VAL A 87 0.59 6.91 0.20
CA VAL A 87 1.59 6.02 -0.38
C VAL A 87 2.65 5.77 0.67
N ASP A 88 3.01 4.51 0.81
CA ASP A 88 4.01 4.08 1.78
C ASP A 88 4.83 2.93 1.18
N GLY A 89 6.06 3.26 0.78
CA GLY A 89 6.97 2.33 0.13
C GLY A 89 6.33 1.64 -1.07
N ARG A 90 6.14 0.32 -0.98
CA ARG A 90 5.58 -0.54 -2.05
C ARG A 90 4.06 -0.47 -2.18
N TRP A 91 3.37 0.30 -1.34
CA TRP A 91 1.92 0.29 -1.24
C TRP A 91 1.30 1.67 -1.48
N ILE A 92 0.09 1.65 -2.03
CA ILE A 92 -0.80 2.81 -2.10
C ILE A 92 -2.16 2.44 -1.49
N HIS A 93 -2.71 3.39 -0.74
CA HIS A 93 -3.92 3.23 0.05
C HIS A 93 -4.92 4.32 -0.28
N PHE A 94 -6.21 3.96 -0.23
CA PHE A 94 -7.30 4.91 -0.39
C PHE A 94 -8.54 4.46 0.36
N GLY A 95 -8.92 5.21 1.39
CA GLY A 95 -9.92 4.76 2.37
C GLY A 95 -9.48 3.46 3.02
N THR A 96 -10.29 2.40 2.90
CA THR A 96 -9.97 1.06 3.45
C THR A 96 -9.17 0.18 2.49
N LEU A 97 -9.00 0.60 1.23
CA LEU A 97 -8.33 -0.17 0.19
C LEU A 97 -6.81 -0.02 0.29
N SER A 98 -6.09 -1.07 -0.09
CA SER A 98 -4.63 -1.08 -0.15
C SER A 98 -4.19 -1.96 -1.31
N ARG A 99 -3.26 -1.46 -2.13
CA ARG A 99 -2.76 -2.14 -3.33
C ARG A 99 -1.25 -1.94 -3.47
N PRO A 100 -0.53 -2.90 -4.08
CA PRO A 100 0.84 -2.66 -4.50
C PRO A 100 0.88 -1.46 -5.45
N ILE A 101 1.83 -0.56 -5.25
CA ILE A 101 2.01 0.62 -6.11
C ILE A 101 2.63 0.25 -7.46
N ALA A 102 3.29 -0.90 -7.57
CA ALA A 102 3.89 -1.37 -8.81
C ALA A 102 2.84 -1.48 -9.93
N GLY A 103 3.05 -0.73 -11.01
CA GLY A 103 2.13 -0.67 -12.17
C GLY A 103 0.95 0.28 -12.02
N ALA A 104 0.80 1.00 -10.90
CA ALA A 104 -0.15 2.09 -10.75
C ALA A 104 0.14 3.25 -11.74
N ARG A 105 -0.92 3.93 -12.19
CA ARG A 105 -0.83 5.13 -13.04
C ARG A 105 -1.69 6.23 -12.44
N ALA A 106 -1.08 7.36 -12.09
CA ALA A 106 -1.77 8.53 -11.57
C ALA A 106 -1.87 9.64 -12.62
N SER A 107 -2.97 10.41 -12.57
CA SER A 107 -3.19 11.60 -13.38
C SER A 107 -3.98 12.67 -12.62
N HIS A 108 -3.71 13.95 -12.87
CA HIS A 108 -4.51 15.07 -12.38
C HIS A 108 -5.46 15.55 -13.47
N ALA A 109 -6.71 15.83 -13.11
CA ALA A 109 -7.72 16.36 -14.02
C ALA A 109 -8.76 17.20 -13.27
N SER A 110 -9.35 18.17 -13.95
CA SER A 110 -10.55 18.86 -13.44
C SER A 110 -11.79 17.98 -13.55
N GLY A 111 -12.80 18.24 -12.70
CA GLY A 111 -14.09 17.55 -12.79
C GLY A 111 -14.76 17.75 -14.15
N ALA A 112 -14.64 18.94 -14.75
CA ALA A 112 -15.16 19.24 -16.08
C ALA A 112 -14.55 18.32 -17.16
N GLU A 113 -13.23 18.13 -17.14
CA GLU A 113 -12.54 17.22 -18.08
C GLU A 113 -12.95 15.77 -17.88
N LEU A 114 -13.09 15.32 -16.63
CA LEU A 114 -13.49 13.95 -16.29
C LEU A 114 -14.91 13.64 -16.78
N LEU A 115 -15.83 14.58 -16.63
CA LEU A 115 -17.21 14.46 -17.11
C LEU A 115 -17.27 14.50 -18.64
N ALA A 116 -16.55 15.43 -19.27
CA ALA A 116 -16.55 15.60 -20.73
C ALA A 116 -15.98 14.37 -21.46
N ARG A 117 -14.91 13.76 -20.93
CA ARG A 117 -14.27 12.59 -21.55
C ARG A 117 -14.97 11.27 -21.23
N GLY A 118 -15.92 11.26 -20.28
CA GLY A 118 -16.62 10.04 -19.86
C GLY A 118 -15.71 8.94 -19.25
N ARG A 119 -14.46 9.27 -18.87
CA ARG A 119 -13.43 8.31 -18.41
C ARG A 119 -13.87 7.47 -17.20
N LEU A 120 -14.78 8.01 -16.40
CA LEU A 120 -15.25 7.38 -15.16
C LEU A 120 -16.48 6.49 -15.34
N SER A 121 -17.19 6.59 -16.47
CA SER A 121 -18.45 5.87 -16.69
C SER A 121 -18.24 4.36 -16.76
N GLY A 122 -17.27 3.89 -17.54
CA GLY A 122 -16.93 2.46 -17.65
C GLY A 122 -16.55 1.83 -16.30
N PRO A 123 -15.59 2.41 -15.56
CA PRO A 123 -15.24 1.95 -14.21
C PRO A 123 -16.40 1.97 -13.22
N ALA A 124 -17.26 3.00 -13.25
CA ALA A 124 -18.42 3.06 -12.38
C ALA A 124 -19.44 1.96 -12.68
N VAL A 125 -19.72 1.69 -13.97
CA VAL A 125 -20.63 0.61 -14.39
C VAL A 125 -20.06 -0.75 -13.99
N SER A 126 -18.75 -0.94 -14.18
CA SER A 126 -18.02 -2.17 -13.83
C SER A 126 -17.77 -2.31 -12.31
N ARG A 127 -18.18 -1.33 -11.50
CA ARG A 127 -17.97 -1.28 -10.05
C ARG A 127 -16.50 -1.34 -9.63
N THR A 128 -15.61 -0.79 -10.46
CA THR A 128 -14.17 -0.67 -10.19
C THR A 128 -13.76 0.76 -9.83
N LEU A 129 -14.69 1.72 -9.82
CA LEU A 129 -14.46 3.10 -9.40
C LEU A 129 -14.70 3.29 -7.90
N PHE A 130 -13.72 3.85 -7.20
CA PHE A 130 -13.78 4.10 -5.76
C PHE A 130 -13.43 5.55 -5.41
N GLY A 131 -14.14 6.11 -4.44
CA GLY A 131 -13.81 7.32 -3.71
C GLY A 131 -13.29 6.98 -2.31
N ALA A 132 -12.93 7.99 -1.52
CA ALA A 132 -12.41 7.78 -0.15
C ALA A 132 -13.41 7.02 0.75
N SER A 133 -14.71 7.19 0.50
CA SER A 133 -15.79 6.52 1.25
C SER A 133 -16.24 5.18 0.65
N GLY A 134 -15.56 4.67 -0.38
CA GLY A 134 -15.88 3.39 -1.02
C GLY A 134 -16.37 3.49 -2.48
N PRO A 135 -17.08 2.48 -2.99
CA PRO A 135 -17.46 2.41 -4.41
C PRO A 135 -18.32 3.60 -4.86
N ILE A 136 -18.04 4.12 -6.06
CA ILE A 136 -18.83 5.18 -6.69
C ILE A 136 -19.69 4.55 -7.80
N PRO A 137 -21.00 4.36 -7.59
CA PRO A 137 -21.89 3.87 -8.64
C PRO A 137 -22.18 4.96 -9.68
N PRO A 138 -22.59 4.60 -10.92
CA PRO A 138 -22.81 5.55 -12.02
C PRO A 138 -23.77 6.69 -11.66
N ARG A 139 -24.83 6.38 -10.92
CA ARG A 139 -25.84 7.34 -10.46
C ARG A 139 -25.30 8.46 -9.56
N LEU A 140 -24.12 8.26 -8.95
CA LEU A 140 -23.49 9.24 -8.06
C LEU A 140 -22.39 10.06 -8.73
N LEU A 141 -21.97 9.71 -9.96
CA LEU A 141 -20.84 10.38 -10.63
C LEU A 141 -21.02 11.89 -10.74
N LYS A 142 -22.13 12.36 -11.30
CA LYS A 142 -22.39 13.80 -11.50
C LYS A 142 -22.52 14.57 -10.17
N ARG A 143 -22.85 13.87 -9.08
CA ARG A 143 -22.95 14.48 -7.75
C ARG A 143 -21.59 14.61 -7.08
N ILE A 144 -20.70 13.64 -7.31
CA ILE A 144 -19.38 13.58 -6.68
C ILE A 144 -18.34 14.39 -7.48
N VAL A 145 -18.41 14.32 -8.81
CA VAL A 145 -17.47 14.99 -9.71
C VAL A 145 -17.95 16.42 -9.96
N VAL A 146 -17.52 17.35 -9.10
CA VAL A 146 -17.83 18.78 -9.23
C VAL A 146 -16.96 19.40 -10.34
N PRO A 147 -17.53 20.12 -11.33
CA PRO A 147 -16.77 20.58 -12.50
C PRO A 147 -15.52 21.42 -12.20
N HIS A 148 -15.59 22.27 -11.19
CA HIS A 148 -14.50 23.19 -10.83
C HIS A 148 -13.50 22.62 -9.82
N ALA A 149 -13.72 21.39 -9.32
CA ALA A 149 -12.79 20.75 -8.40
C ALA A 149 -11.69 20.01 -9.18
N GLY A 150 -10.48 20.03 -8.63
CA GLY A 150 -9.39 19.17 -9.08
C GLY A 150 -9.53 17.75 -8.53
N PHE A 151 -9.08 16.77 -9.30
CA PHE A 151 -9.08 15.36 -8.91
C PHE A 151 -7.75 14.70 -9.27
N VAL A 152 -7.31 13.78 -8.41
CA VAL A 152 -6.31 12.78 -8.75
C VAL A 152 -7.03 11.47 -9.07
N VAL A 153 -6.77 10.94 -10.27
CA VAL A 153 -7.25 9.64 -10.72
C VAL A 153 -6.09 8.67 -10.72
N VAL A 154 -6.23 7.56 -9.99
CA VAL A 154 -5.23 6.49 -9.94
C VAL A 154 -5.82 5.20 -10.49
N ASP A 155 -5.23 4.69 -11.58
CA ASP A 155 -5.49 3.36 -12.10
C ASP A 155 -4.51 2.38 -11.40
N VAL A 156 -5.01 1.45 -10.58
CA VAL A 156 -4.17 0.51 -9.82
C VAL A 156 -4.84 -0.85 -9.68
N ALA A 157 -4.15 -1.91 -10.09
CA ALA A 157 -4.63 -3.30 -9.99
C ALA A 157 -6.07 -3.52 -10.53
N GLY A 158 -6.40 -2.88 -11.66
CA GLY A 158 -7.73 -2.95 -12.28
C GLY A 158 -8.81 -2.08 -11.63
N LEU A 159 -8.47 -1.32 -10.59
CA LEU A 159 -9.33 -0.35 -9.93
C LEU A 159 -9.01 1.07 -10.40
N VAL A 160 -10.02 1.93 -10.33
CA VAL A 160 -9.87 3.37 -10.55
C VAL A 160 -10.21 4.08 -9.24
N TRP A 161 -9.26 4.80 -8.66
CA TRP A 161 -9.45 5.59 -7.46
C TRP A 161 -9.56 7.06 -7.82
N LEU A 162 -10.58 7.73 -7.28
CA LEU A 162 -10.89 9.12 -7.53
C LEU A 162 -10.78 9.90 -6.21
N ALA A 163 -9.67 10.62 -6.06
CA ALA A 163 -9.41 11.49 -4.92
C ALA A 163 -9.67 12.95 -5.29
N MET A 164 -10.41 13.66 -4.45
CA MET A 164 -10.63 15.10 -4.62
C MET A 164 -9.39 15.84 -4.12
N VAL A 165 -8.91 16.80 -4.92
CA VAL A 165 -7.80 17.69 -4.54
C VAL A 165 -8.35 18.79 -3.64
N PRO A 166 -7.76 19.03 -2.45
CA PRO A 166 -8.15 20.15 -1.61
C PRO A 166 -7.99 21.49 -2.35
N PRO A 167 -8.89 22.47 -2.15
CA PRO A 167 -8.79 23.76 -2.81
C PRO A 167 -7.42 24.42 -2.62
N GLY A 168 -6.83 24.94 -3.71
CA GLY A 168 -5.52 25.59 -3.69
C GLY A 168 -4.32 24.64 -3.76
N GLN A 169 -4.52 23.33 -3.80
CA GLN A 169 -3.44 22.34 -3.83
C GLN A 169 -3.16 21.74 -5.23
N ASP A 170 -3.62 22.35 -6.32
CA ASP A 170 -3.43 21.80 -7.67
C ASP A 170 -1.95 21.62 -8.07
N ALA A 171 -1.06 22.52 -7.62
CA ALA A 171 0.37 22.37 -7.86
C ALA A 171 0.94 21.16 -7.10
N GLN A 172 0.56 21.00 -5.82
CA GLN A 172 0.93 19.85 -5.01
C GLN A 172 0.38 18.55 -5.59
N ALA A 173 -0.85 18.57 -6.12
CA ALA A 173 -1.46 17.42 -6.76
C ALA A 173 -0.69 16.94 -7.99
N ARG A 174 -0.22 17.86 -8.84
CA ARG A 174 0.62 17.50 -10.00
C ARG A 174 1.97 16.93 -9.59
N SER A 175 2.60 17.48 -8.56
CA SER A 175 3.85 16.93 -8.00
C SER A 175 3.62 15.53 -7.41
N PHE A 176 2.54 15.34 -6.67
CA PHE A 176 2.16 14.06 -6.07
C PHE A 176 1.87 12.99 -7.13
N VAL A 177 1.17 13.34 -8.21
CA VAL A 177 0.95 12.46 -9.37
C VAL A 177 2.28 12.03 -10.02
N THR A 178 3.19 12.98 -10.23
CA THR A 178 4.52 12.68 -10.79
C THR A 178 5.29 11.72 -9.89
N TRP A 179 5.24 11.96 -8.58
CA TRP A 179 5.88 11.12 -7.59
C TRP A 179 5.29 9.70 -7.54
N ILE A 180 3.95 9.53 -7.51
CA ILE A 180 3.31 8.20 -7.58
C ILE A 180 3.81 7.41 -8.79
N ASN A 181 3.86 8.05 -9.97
CA ASN A 181 4.30 7.38 -11.19
C ASN A 181 5.78 6.96 -11.11
N ASN A 182 6.65 7.82 -10.58
CA ASN A 182 8.07 7.48 -10.38
C ASN A 182 8.26 6.31 -9.40
N VAL A 183 7.53 6.31 -8.29
CA VAL A 183 7.56 5.23 -7.28
C VAL A 183 7.02 3.94 -7.89
N SER A 184 5.92 4.02 -8.65
CA SER A 184 5.33 2.89 -9.35
C SER A 184 6.31 2.24 -10.31
N ASP A 185 6.99 3.04 -11.13
CA ASP A 185 7.99 2.56 -12.08
C ASP A 185 9.20 1.95 -11.35
N HIS A 186 9.66 2.57 -10.25
CA HIS A 186 10.75 2.01 -9.44
C HIS A 186 10.45 0.59 -8.96
N TYR A 187 9.25 0.32 -8.46
CA TYR A 187 8.85 -1.00 -7.97
C TYR A 187 8.36 -1.95 -9.05
N ARG A 188 8.13 -1.49 -10.28
CA ARG A 188 7.78 -2.36 -11.41
C ARG A 188 8.98 -3.17 -11.89
N TYR A 189 10.20 -2.63 -11.76
CA TYR A 189 11.43 -3.22 -12.28
C TYR A 189 12.35 -3.80 -11.18
N ARG A 190 11.83 -3.98 -9.96
CA ARG A 190 12.55 -4.59 -8.82
C ARG A 190 11.75 -5.72 -8.17
#